data_AF-A0A7S6W626-F1
#
_entry.id   AF-A0A7S6W626-F1
#
_cell.length_a   1.000
_cell.length_b   1.000
_cell.length_c   1.000
_cell.angle_alpha   90.00
_cell.angle_beta   90.00
_cell.angle_gamma   90.00
#
_symmetry.space_group_name_H-M   'P 1'
#
loop_
_entity.id
_entity.type
_entity.pdbx_description
1 polymer ?
#
loop_
_entity_poly.entity_id
_entity_poly.type
_entity_poly.pdbx_seq_one_letter_code
_entity_poly.pdbx_strand_id
1 'polypeptide(L)'
;MQNVQHPDAKIVAVLHDILEDTETTTDELHALGFQAHIIDAIQALTKTTGENRFQAAQRTAKNAIACEVKLSDLHDNMDLSRLTSVTVKDKRRYQQYVKVKRRLERARSVHLHLIDLNLTTDYPRLQFQSSQQNFQYLLNAMFDLQHSLGGIQIESPQEWWILFEDVSAYFAYCQRKGVTPKQATYFDLILITDLDYFGGIFQAEQDRQLFASMFGVFMQNHFYRLEA
;
A
#
# COMPACT_ATOMS: atom_id res chain seq x y z
N MET A 1 2.87 -9.18 -19.74
CA MET A 1 3.10 -8.03 -18.85
C MET A 1 3.28 -6.73 -19.65
N GLN A 2 2.27 -6.32 -20.42
CA GLN A 2 2.37 -5.11 -21.26
C GLN A 2 1.96 -3.82 -20.55
N ASN A 3 1.47 -3.90 -19.30
CA ASN A 3 0.82 -2.77 -18.61
C ASN A 3 1.68 -2.09 -17.53
N VAL A 4 2.99 -2.38 -17.47
CA VAL A 4 3.93 -1.73 -16.55
C VAL A 4 4.44 -0.40 -17.14
N GLN A 5 4.44 0.66 -16.35
CA GLN A 5 4.60 2.03 -16.86
C GLN A 5 6.06 2.49 -16.82
N HIS A 6 6.76 2.24 -15.71
CA HIS A 6 8.10 2.79 -15.45
C HIS A 6 9.24 1.89 -15.96
N PRO A 7 10.41 2.46 -16.35
CA PRO A 7 11.56 1.68 -16.85
C PRO A 7 11.99 0.56 -15.90
N ASP A 8 12.10 0.87 -14.61
CA ASP A 8 12.48 -0.10 -13.58
C ASP A 8 11.46 -1.24 -13.47
N ALA A 9 10.16 -0.92 -13.49
CA ALA A 9 9.11 -1.93 -13.50
C ALA A 9 9.13 -2.79 -14.77
N LYS A 10 9.53 -2.24 -15.93
CA LYS A 10 9.74 -3.01 -17.16
C LYS A 10 10.91 -3.98 -17.04
N ILE A 11 12.03 -3.55 -16.46
CA ILE A 11 13.18 -4.42 -16.20
C ILE A 11 12.76 -5.57 -15.27
N VAL A 12 12.12 -5.24 -14.14
CA VAL A 12 11.64 -6.25 -13.18
C VAL A 12 10.60 -7.17 -13.81
N ALA A 13 9.70 -6.67 -14.65
CA ALA A 13 8.72 -7.49 -15.36
C ALA A 13 9.38 -8.52 -16.28
N VAL A 14 10.42 -8.13 -17.03
CA VAL A 14 11.17 -9.06 -17.88
C VAL A 14 11.88 -10.13 -17.04
N LEU A 15 12.38 -9.76 -15.85
CA LEU A 15 13.20 -10.62 -14.99
C LEU A 15 12.43 -11.31 -13.87
N HIS A 16 11.11 -11.17 -13.77
CA HIS A 16 10.39 -11.53 -12.54
C HIS A 16 10.47 -13.01 -12.14
N ASP A 17 10.63 -13.90 -13.12
CA ASP A 17 10.78 -15.35 -12.90
C ASP A 17 12.24 -15.82 -13.00
N ILE A 18 13.22 -14.92 -13.19
CA ILE A 18 14.62 -15.32 -13.42
C ILE A 18 15.20 -16.16 -12.27
N LEU A 19 14.86 -15.82 -11.03
CA LEU A 19 15.30 -16.57 -9.85
C LEU A 19 14.40 -17.79 -9.54
N GLU A 20 13.21 -17.91 -10.16
CA GLU A 20 12.34 -19.10 -10.02
C GLU A 20 12.67 -20.17 -11.08
N ASP A 21 12.95 -19.76 -12.32
CA ASP A 21 13.01 -20.64 -13.49
C ASP A 21 14.44 -20.96 -13.97
N THR A 22 15.46 -20.35 -13.36
CA THR A 22 16.87 -20.55 -13.73
C THR A 22 17.77 -20.72 -12.52
N GLU A 23 19.03 -21.10 -12.73
CA GLU A 23 20.05 -21.20 -11.66
C GLU A 23 20.66 -19.83 -11.29
N THR A 24 20.18 -18.73 -11.91
CA THR A 24 20.70 -17.37 -11.69
C THR A 24 20.60 -16.98 -10.22
N THR A 25 21.65 -16.37 -9.70
CA THR A 25 21.71 -15.86 -8.32
C THR A 25 21.62 -14.33 -8.26
N THR A 26 21.29 -13.80 -7.09
CA THR A 26 21.26 -12.34 -6.87
C THR A 26 22.65 -11.72 -6.98
N ASP A 27 23.70 -12.47 -6.64
CA ASP A 27 25.09 -12.02 -6.75
C ASP A 27 25.51 -11.84 -8.22
N GLU A 28 25.03 -12.72 -9.10
CA GLU A 28 25.22 -12.56 -10.56
C GLU A 28 24.47 -11.33 -11.09
N LEU A 29 23.25 -11.06 -10.61
CA LEU A 29 22.53 -9.84 -10.98
C LEU A 29 23.29 -8.57 -10.51
N HIS A 30 23.89 -8.60 -9.32
CA HIS A 30 24.77 -7.54 -8.86
C HIS A 30 26.01 -7.40 -9.76
N ALA A 31 26.66 -8.50 -10.12
CA ALA A 31 27.84 -8.51 -10.99
C ALA A 31 27.53 -7.99 -12.41
N LEU A 32 26.31 -8.19 -12.90
CA LEU A 32 25.81 -7.63 -14.17
C LEU A 32 25.47 -6.14 -14.09
N GLY A 33 25.54 -5.52 -12.90
CA GLY A 33 25.33 -4.09 -12.71
C GLY A 33 23.87 -3.68 -12.47
N PHE A 34 22.96 -4.60 -12.13
CA PHE A 34 21.60 -4.24 -11.74
C PHE A 34 21.60 -3.47 -10.41
N GLN A 35 20.80 -2.41 -10.35
CA GLN A 35 20.66 -1.58 -9.15
C GLN A 35 19.97 -2.36 -8.02
N ALA A 36 20.34 -2.08 -6.76
CA ALA A 36 19.87 -2.83 -5.60
C ALA A 36 18.33 -2.88 -5.51
N HIS A 37 17.63 -1.77 -5.78
CA HIS A 37 16.16 -1.74 -5.70
C HIS A 37 15.47 -2.59 -6.78
N ILE A 38 16.12 -2.81 -7.92
CA ILE A 38 15.65 -3.73 -8.97
C ILE A 38 15.76 -5.16 -8.46
N ILE A 39 16.90 -5.51 -7.88
CA ILE A 39 17.16 -6.85 -7.32
C ILE A 39 16.21 -7.12 -6.14
N ASP A 40 16.00 -6.15 -5.25
CA ASP A 40 15.03 -6.24 -4.15
C ASP A 40 13.61 -6.49 -4.66
N ALA A 41 13.22 -5.87 -5.77
CA ALA A 41 11.91 -6.06 -6.39
C ALA A 41 11.77 -7.44 -7.03
N ILE A 42 12.80 -7.95 -7.72
CA ILE A 42 12.85 -9.32 -8.26
C ILE A 42 12.76 -10.31 -7.11
N GLN A 43 13.61 -10.18 -6.09
CA GLN A 43 13.57 -11.02 -4.90
C GLN A 43 12.19 -11.01 -4.27
N ALA A 44 11.50 -9.86 -4.17
CA ALA A 44 10.15 -9.72 -3.62
C ALA A 44 9.04 -10.41 -4.45
N LEU A 45 9.31 -10.75 -5.73
CA LEU A 45 8.42 -11.49 -6.63
C LEU A 45 8.67 -12.99 -6.60
N THR A 46 9.94 -13.39 -6.43
CA THR A 46 10.38 -14.79 -6.41
C THR A 46 9.79 -15.52 -5.22
N LYS A 47 9.04 -16.60 -5.44
CA LYS A 47 8.51 -17.47 -4.38
C LYS A 47 9.62 -18.29 -3.73
N THR A 48 9.58 -18.38 -2.41
CA THR A 48 10.48 -19.25 -1.65
C THR A 48 9.92 -20.68 -1.57
N THR A 49 10.80 -21.68 -1.41
CA THR A 49 10.38 -23.08 -1.26
C THR A 49 9.42 -23.24 -0.08
N GLY A 50 8.27 -23.87 -0.32
CA GLY A 50 7.21 -24.06 0.69
C GLY A 50 6.31 -22.83 0.92
N GLU A 51 6.58 -21.71 0.26
CA GLU A 51 5.77 -20.50 0.38
C GLU A 51 4.46 -20.63 -0.41
N ASN A 52 3.34 -20.33 0.26
CA ASN A 52 2.05 -20.25 -0.42
C ASN A 52 1.84 -18.88 -1.08
N ARG A 53 0.91 -18.79 -2.03
CA ARG A 53 0.63 -17.56 -2.79
C ARG A 53 0.30 -16.34 -1.92
N PHE A 54 -0.30 -16.52 -0.74
CA PHE A 54 -0.64 -15.41 0.15
C PHE A 54 0.58 -14.90 0.93
N GLN A 55 1.50 -15.78 1.31
CA GLN A 55 2.79 -15.40 1.91
C GLN A 55 3.64 -14.63 0.90
N ALA A 56 3.77 -15.15 -0.32
CA ALA A 56 4.47 -14.45 -1.41
C ALA A 56 3.86 -13.07 -1.65
N ALA A 57 2.53 -12.98 -1.75
CA ALA A 57 1.82 -11.71 -1.93
C ALA A 57 2.04 -10.73 -0.77
N GLN A 58 2.22 -11.19 0.46
CA GLN A 58 2.50 -10.33 1.61
C GLN A 58 3.89 -9.69 1.52
N ARG A 59 4.88 -10.41 0.99
CA ARG A 59 6.23 -9.88 0.74
C ARG A 59 6.22 -8.94 -0.47
N THR A 60 5.61 -9.35 -1.58
CA THR A 60 5.41 -8.51 -2.77
C THR A 60 4.71 -7.19 -2.42
N ALA A 61 3.71 -7.21 -1.53
CA ALA A 61 2.99 -6.00 -1.11
C ALA A 61 3.88 -4.92 -0.47
N LYS A 62 5.07 -5.26 0.04
CA LYS A 62 5.99 -4.31 0.68
C LYS A 62 6.86 -3.55 -0.30
N ASN A 63 6.95 -3.99 -1.55
CA ASN A 63 7.78 -3.36 -2.58
C ASN A 63 6.89 -2.82 -3.70
N ALA A 64 6.98 -1.51 -3.96
CA ALA A 64 6.10 -0.83 -4.91
C ALA A 64 6.23 -1.39 -6.34
N ILE A 65 7.45 -1.61 -6.80
CA ILE A 65 7.74 -2.14 -8.15
C ILE A 65 7.25 -3.58 -8.26
N ALA A 66 7.57 -4.42 -7.27
CA ALA A 66 7.09 -5.80 -7.22
C ALA A 66 5.55 -5.86 -7.24
N CYS A 67 4.88 -4.95 -6.52
CA CYS A 67 3.43 -4.86 -6.49
C CYS A 67 2.84 -4.52 -7.88
N GLU A 68 3.42 -3.54 -8.58
CA GLU A 68 3.02 -3.18 -9.95
C GLU A 68 3.18 -4.36 -10.92
N VAL A 69 4.35 -4.98 -10.92
CA VAL A 69 4.69 -6.10 -11.79
C VAL A 69 3.78 -7.30 -11.51
N LYS A 70 3.52 -7.63 -10.23
CA LYS A 70 2.65 -8.75 -9.89
C LYS A 70 1.18 -8.50 -10.24
N LEU A 71 0.72 -7.26 -10.18
CA LEU A 71 -0.62 -6.90 -10.64
C LEU A 71 -0.75 -7.08 -12.16
N SER A 72 0.29 -6.71 -12.93
CA SER A 72 0.30 -6.96 -14.38
C SER A 72 0.35 -8.46 -14.69
N ASP A 73 1.17 -9.24 -13.99
CA ASP A 73 1.23 -10.71 -14.12
C ASP A 73 -0.14 -11.35 -13.85
N LEU A 74 -0.80 -10.94 -12.77
CA LEU A 74 -2.12 -11.45 -12.42
C LEU A 74 -3.18 -11.10 -13.46
N HIS A 75 -3.12 -9.91 -14.06
CA HIS A 75 -4.04 -9.53 -15.13
C HIS A 75 -3.99 -10.52 -16.30
N ASP A 76 -2.78 -10.80 -16.81
CA ASP A 76 -2.58 -11.75 -17.90
C ASP A 76 -2.97 -13.18 -17.48
N ASN A 77 -2.60 -13.58 -16.25
CA ASN A 77 -2.88 -14.91 -15.73
C ASN A 77 -4.36 -15.18 -15.46
N MET A 78 -5.14 -14.14 -15.19
CA MET A 78 -6.58 -14.20 -14.94
C MET A 78 -7.42 -14.20 -16.21
N ASP A 79 -6.82 -13.98 -17.39
CA ASP A 79 -7.50 -14.20 -18.65
C ASP A 79 -7.73 -15.70 -18.88
N LEU A 80 -8.98 -16.13 -18.75
CA LEU A 80 -9.39 -17.52 -18.98
C LEU A 80 -9.66 -17.82 -20.46
N SER A 81 -9.82 -16.79 -21.30
CA SER A 81 -10.13 -16.96 -22.73
C SER A 81 -8.98 -17.63 -23.50
N ARG A 82 -7.75 -17.52 -22.98
CA ARG A 82 -6.56 -18.23 -23.48
C ARG A 82 -6.61 -19.75 -23.32
N LEU A 83 -7.53 -20.29 -22.53
CA LEU A 83 -7.61 -21.73 -22.25
C LEU A 83 -8.63 -22.39 -23.17
N THR A 84 -8.22 -23.49 -23.83
CA THR A 84 -9.11 -24.29 -24.69
C THR A 84 -10.28 -24.91 -23.91
N SER A 85 -10.08 -25.25 -22.63
CA SER A 85 -11.14 -25.67 -21.73
C SER A 85 -10.84 -25.22 -20.29
N VAL A 86 -11.88 -24.85 -19.54
CA VAL A 86 -11.74 -24.35 -18.17
C VAL A 86 -12.02 -25.46 -17.17
N THR A 87 -11.01 -25.84 -16.39
CA THR A 87 -11.13 -26.90 -15.38
C THR A 87 -11.56 -26.38 -14.00
N VAL A 88 -11.91 -27.29 -13.09
CA VAL A 88 -12.17 -26.95 -11.68
C VAL A 88 -10.91 -26.39 -11.00
N LYS A 89 -9.71 -26.87 -11.37
CA LYS A 89 -8.42 -26.39 -10.85
C LYS A 89 -8.19 -24.94 -11.26
N ASP A 90 -8.53 -24.57 -12.50
CA ASP A 90 -8.42 -23.20 -13.00
C ASP A 90 -9.36 -22.26 -12.27
N LYS A 91 -10.62 -22.65 -12.04
CA LYS A 91 -11.58 -21.86 -11.25
C LYS A 91 -11.09 -21.63 -9.82
N ARG A 92 -10.51 -22.64 -9.17
CA ARG A 92 -9.92 -22.50 -7.82
C ARG A 92 -8.72 -21.54 -7.82
N ARG A 93 -7.81 -21.68 -8.80
CA ARG A 93 -6.66 -20.78 -8.98
C ARG A 93 -7.10 -19.34 -9.23
N TYR A 94 -8.11 -19.14 -10.08
CA TYR A 94 -8.70 -17.83 -10.35
C TYR A 94 -9.24 -17.17 -9.07
N GLN A 95 -9.96 -17.92 -8.22
CA GLN A 95 -10.43 -17.38 -6.94
C GLN A 95 -9.29 -16.99 -5.99
N GLN A 96 -8.15 -17.69 -6.01
CA GLN A 96 -6.95 -17.27 -5.28
C GLN A 96 -6.38 -15.97 -5.85
N TYR A 97 -6.30 -15.85 -7.18
CA TYR A 97 -5.83 -14.64 -7.86
C TYR A 97 -6.70 -13.43 -7.56
N VAL A 98 -8.02 -13.57 -7.51
CA VAL A 98 -8.92 -12.48 -7.09
C VAL A 98 -8.56 -11.95 -5.69
N LYS A 99 -8.26 -12.85 -4.74
CA LYS A 99 -7.90 -12.47 -3.37
C LYS A 99 -6.53 -11.79 -3.32
N VAL A 100 -5.54 -12.33 -4.04
CA VAL A 100 -4.19 -11.75 -4.13
C VAL A 100 -4.24 -10.37 -4.80
N LYS A 101 -4.91 -10.26 -5.95
CA LYS A 101 -5.09 -9.01 -6.70
C LYS A 101 -5.67 -7.92 -5.81
N ARG A 102 -6.75 -8.20 -5.08
CA ARG A 102 -7.35 -7.24 -4.14
C ARG A 102 -6.38 -6.77 -3.06
N ARG A 103 -5.54 -7.68 -2.52
CA ARG A 103 -4.54 -7.32 -1.50
C ARG A 103 -3.45 -6.41 -2.09
N LEU A 104 -2.98 -6.74 -3.29
CA LEU A 104 -1.96 -5.97 -3.98
C LEU A 104 -2.49 -4.61 -4.48
N GLU A 105 -3.74 -4.52 -4.94
CA GLU A 105 -4.37 -3.23 -5.29
C GLU A 105 -4.42 -2.28 -4.08
N ARG A 106 -4.74 -2.80 -2.90
CA ARG A 106 -4.70 -2.03 -1.65
C ARG A 106 -3.28 -1.61 -1.28
N ALA A 107 -2.31 -2.50 -1.43
CA ALA A 107 -0.91 -2.17 -1.17
C ALA A 107 -0.39 -1.11 -2.15
N ARG A 108 -0.73 -1.22 -3.45
CA ARG A 108 -0.40 -0.23 -4.49
C ARG A 108 -0.97 1.14 -4.14
N SER A 109 -2.22 1.22 -3.69
CA SER A 109 -2.84 2.48 -3.25
C SER A 109 -2.09 3.11 -2.07
N VAL A 110 -1.58 2.31 -1.12
CA VAL A 110 -0.68 2.78 -0.05
C VAL A 110 0.65 3.27 -0.60
N HIS A 111 1.28 2.53 -1.53
CA HIS A 111 2.53 2.97 -2.18
C HIS A 111 2.38 4.29 -2.94
N LEU A 112 1.29 4.46 -3.68
CA LEU A 112 1.01 5.71 -4.40
C LEU A 112 0.84 6.87 -3.40
N HIS A 113 0.10 6.66 -2.32
CA HIS A 113 -0.04 7.69 -1.29
C HIS A 113 1.31 8.04 -0.62
N LEU A 114 2.17 7.05 -0.37
CA LEU A 114 3.52 7.31 0.17
C LEU A 114 4.39 8.12 -0.81
N ILE A 115 4.28 7.86 -2.12
CA ILE A 115 4.97 8.62 -3.16
C ILE A 115 4.48 10.07 -3.15
N ASP A 116 3.17 10.30 -3.06
CA ASP A 116 2.58 11.65 -2.99
C ASP A 116 3.03 12.42 -1.75
N LEU A 117 3.20 11.74 -0.62
CA LEU A 117 3.71 12.34 0.62
C LEU A 117 5.19 12.73 0.53
N ASN A 118 5.96 12.08 -0.34
CA ASN A 118 7.39 12.33 -0.56
C ASN A 118 8.20 12.41 0.75
N LEU A 119 7.98 11.43 1.64
CA LEU A 119 8.62 11.40 2.96
C LEU A 119 10.14 11.30 2.84
N THR A 120 10.84 11.99 3.74
CA THR A 120 12.31 11.92 3.82
C THR A 120 12.75 10.55 4.34
N THR A 121 14.03 10.19 4.11
CA THR A 121 14.61 8.93 4.59
C THR A 121 14.59 8.76 6.11
N ASP A 122 14.47 9.87 6.84
CA ASP A 122 14.47 9.90 8.30
C ASP A 122 13.08 9.60 8.90
N TYR A 123 12.02 9.64 8.09
CA TYR A 123 10.69 9.26 8.54
C TYR A 123 10.59 7.72 8.69
N PRO A 124 10.00 7.19 9.78
CA PRO A 124 9.93 5.75 10.02
C PRO A 124 9.34 4.97 8.83
N ARG A 125 9.96 3.88 8.39
CA ARG A 125 9.44 3.10 7.26
C ARG A 125 8.16 2.35 7.62
N LEU A 126 7.14 2.46 6.74
CA LEU A 126 5.91 1.68 6.86
C LEU A 126 6.19 0.16 6.80
N GLN A 127 5.65 -0.58 7.77
CA GLN A 127 5.87 -2.04 7.90
C GLN A 127 4.86 -2.92 7.14
N PHE A 128 3.88 -2.32 6.44
CA PHE A 128 2.84 -3.00 5.66
C PHE A 128 2.12 -4.11 6.44
N GLN A 129 1.39 -3.71 7.49
CA GLN A 129 0.68 -4.61 8.38
C GLN A 129 -0.81 -4.73 8.00
N SER A 130 -1.73 -4.38 8.90
CA SER A 130 -3.16 -4.33 8.60
C SER A 130 -3.56 -3.03 7.88
N SER A 131 -4.72 -3.02 7.21
CA SER A 131 -5.26 -1.79 6.61
C SER A 131 -5.38 -0.65 7.63
N GLN A 132 -5.81 -0.94 8.86
CA GLN A 132 -5.92 0.06 9.93
C GLN A 132 -4.56 0.67 10.25
N GLN A 133 -3.54 -0.16 10.50
CA GLN A 133 -2.20 0.32 10.83
C GLN A 133 -1.57 1.11 9.68
N ASN A 134 -1.75 0.66 8.44
CA ASN A 134 -1.27 1.40 7.27
C ASN A 134 -1.97 2.77 7.16
N PHE A 135 -3.26 2.83 7.45
CA PHE A 135 -4.04 4.06 7.39
C PHE A 135 -3.69 5.02 8.52
N GLN A 136 -3.48 4.51 9.74
CA GLN A 136 -3.01 5.31 10.88
C GLN A 136 -1.63 5.91 10.59
N TYR A 137 -0.71 5.11 10.07
CA TYR A 137 0.60 5.60 9.64
C TYR A 137 0.48 6.76 8.63
N LEU A 138 -0.36 6.59 7.61
CA LEU A 138 -0.52 7.61 6.57
C LEU A 138 -1.14 8.90 7.14
N LEU A 139 -2.13 8.78 8.02
CA LEU A 139 -2.74 9.93 8.69
C LEU A 139 -1.74 10.67 9.58
N ASN A 140 -0.94 9.94 10.37
CA ASN A 140 0.14 10.52 11.16
C ASN A 140 1.14 11.27 10.27
N ALA A 141 1.59 10.64 9.19
CA ALA A 141 2.55 11.25 8.27
C ALA A 141 2.01 12.53 7.61
N MET A 142 0.74 12.53 7.22
CA MET A 142 0.08 13.73 6.69
C MET A 142 0.03 14.85 7.72
N PHE A 143 -0.36 14.53 8.96
CA PHE A 143 -0.43 15.50 10.04
C PHE A 143 0.95 16.09 10.38
N ASP A 144 1.97 15.23 10.51
CA ASP A 144 3.35 15.64 10.80
C ASP A 144 3.93 16.58 9.73
N LEU A 145 3.56 16.39 8.46
CA LEU A 145 4.02 17.24 7.36
C LEU A 145 3.30 18.58 7.28
N GLN A 146 2.06 18.67 7.76
CA GLN A 146 1.16 19.77 7.43
C GLN A 146 0.75 20.64 8.63
N HIS A 147 0.85 20.12 9.85
CA HIS A 147 0.47 20.83 11.06
C HIS A 147 1.69 21.42 11.78
N SER A 148 1.55 22.57 12.45
CA SER A 148 2.66 23.23 13.17
C SER A 148 3.10 22.51 14.45
N LEU A 149 2.18 21.76 15.07
CA LEU A 149 2.49 20.78 16.13
C LEU A 149 2.96 19.42 15.56
N GLY A 150 2.89 19.26 14.24
CA GLY A 150 3.54 18.17 13.54
C GLY A 150 5.05 18.41 13.48
N GLY A 151 5.84 17.33 13.57
CA GLY A 151 7.29 17.31 13.33
C GLY A 151 8.12 18.54 13.79
N ILE A 152 8.62 18.55 15.04
CA ILE A 152 10.01 18.80 15.51
C ILE A 152 9.97 18.79 17.07
N GLN A 153 9.87 17.59 17.63
CA GLN A 153 10.42 17.18 18.93
C GLN A 153 10.49 15.66 18.88
N ILE A 154 11.66 15.13 18.52
CA ILE A 154 11.88 13.68 18.46
C ILE A 154 12.03 13.17 19.89
N GLU A 155 10.91 12.90 20.54
CA GLU A 155 10.82 11.81 21.50
C GLU A 155 9.86 10.70 21.04
N SER A 156 8.92 10.92 20.10
CA SER A 156 8.28 9.82 19.36
C SER A 156 7.35 10.24 18.20
N PRO A 157 7.49 9.71 16.96
CA PRO A 157 6.47 9.79 15.90
C PRO A 157 5.18 9.01 16.19
N GLN A 158 5.05 8.48 17.42
CA GLN A 158 3.85 7.83 17.93
C GLN A 158 2.88 8.82 18.59
N GLU A 159 3.25 10.02 19.02
CA GLU A 159 2.38 10.77 19.94
C GLU A 159 0.99 11.13 19.37
N TRP A 160 0.86 11.29 18.05
CA TRP A 160 -0.43 11.55 17.38
C TRP A 160 -1.21 10.29 16.98
N TRP A 161 -0.68 9.07 17.16
CA TRP A 161 -1.37 7.86 16.70
C TRP A 161 -2.76 7.72 17.30
N ILE A 162 -2.94 8.17 18.54
CA ILE A 162 -4.21 8.08 19.24
C ILE A 162 -5.26 8.95 18.58
N LEU A 163 -4.88 10.16 18.11
CA LEU A 163 -5.77 11.08 17.37
C LEU A 163 -6.41 10.43 16.14
N PHE A 164 -5.69 9.50 15.50
CA PHE A 164 -6.13 8.86 14.27
C PHE A 164 -6.48 7.37 14.43
N GLU A 165 -6.51 6.83 15.65
CA GLU A 165 -6.80 5.42 15.90
C GLU A 165 -8.20 5.04 15.39
N ASP A 166 -9.23 5.72 15.86
CA ASP A 166 -10.62 5.42 15.49
C ASP A 166 -10.90 5.74 14.03
N VAL A 167 -10.33 6.81 13.51
CA VAL A 167 -10.43 7.18 12.09
C VAL A 167 -9.81 6.10 11.20
N SER A 168 -8.62 5.62 11.55
CA SER A 168 -7.96 4.56 10.80
C SER A 168 -8.75 3.25 10.83
N ALA A 169 -9.38 2.93 11.96
CA ALA A 169 -10.27 1.79 12.12
C ALA A 169 -11.54 1.95 11.25
N TYR A 170 -12.11 3.15 11.23
CA TYR A 170 -13.26 3.52 10.42
C TYR A 170 -12.97 3.40 8.91
N PHE A 171 -11.83 3.92 8.44
CA PHE A 171 -11.41 3.75 7.05
C PHE A 171 -11.15 2.29 6.72
N ALA A 172 -10.48 1.53 7.59
CA ALA A 172 -10.24 0.11 7.37
C ALA A 172 -11.55 -0.68 7.31
N TYR A 173 -12.55 -0.34 8.13
CA TYR A 173 -13.89 -0.88 8.06
C TYR A 173 -14.55 -0.56 6.71
N CYS A 174 -14.53 0.71 6.30
CA CYS A 174 -15.11 1.16 5.04
C CYS A 174 -14.50 0.42 3.83
N GLN A 175 -13.17 0.28 3.81
CA GLN A 175 -12.45 -0.44 2.75
C GLN A 175 -12.78 -1.94 2.73
N ARG A 176 -13.00 -2.55 3.90
CA ARG A 176 -13.43 -3.96 3.99
C ARG A 176 -14.86 -4.17 3.51
N LYS A 177 -15.76 -3.24 3.83
CA LYS A 177 -17.19 -3.31 3.48
C LYS A 177 -17.52 -2.76 2.09
N GLY A 178 -16.58 -2.07 1.44
CA GLY A 178 -16.81 -1.45 0.15
C GLY A 178 -17.79 -0.28 0.25
N VAL A 179 -17.79 0.43 1.38
CA VAL A 179 -18.61 1.63 1.59
C VAL A 179 -17.71 2.86 1.56
N THR A 180 -18.22 3.94 1.01
CA THR A 180 -17.53 5.23 0.95
C THR A 180 -17.55 5.89 2.34
N PRO A 181 -16.38 6.28 2.90
CA PRO A 181 -16.34 7.06 4.13
C PRO A 181 -17.11 8.37 4.01
N LYS A 182 -17.75 8.78 5.10
CA LYS A 182 -18.44 10.06 5.24
C LYS A 182 -17.54 11.04 5.98
N GLN A 183 -17.43 12.25 5.46
CA GLN A 183 -16.60 13.29 6.05
C GLN A 183 -17.09 13.68 7.45
N ALA A 184 -18.41 13.75 7.67
CA ALA A 184 -18.99 14.03 8.99
C ALA A 184 -18.53 13.01 10.05
N THR A 185 -18.63 11.71 9.75
CA THR A 185 -18.17 10.65 10.67
C THR A 185 -16.66 10.72 10.91
N TYR A 186 -15.86 11.01 9.87
CA TYR A 186 -14.43 11.23 10.03
C TYR A 186 -14.13 12.38 11.01
N PHE A 187 -14.83 13.51 10.88
CA PHE A 187 -14.67 14.64 11.77
C PHE A 187 -15.12 14.35 13.19
N ASP A 188 -16.29 13.71 13.36
CA ASP A 188 -16.82 13.36 14.67
C ASP A 188 -15.82 12.50 15.45
N LEU A 189 -15.19 11.54 14.79
CA LEU A 189 -14.17 10.69 15.41
C LEU A 189 -12.94 11.49 15.86
N ILE A 190 -12.39 12.37 15.01
CA ILE A 190 -11.25 13.22 15.38
C ILE A 190 -11.62 14.13 16.55
N LEU A 191 -12.79 14.76 16.49
CA LEU A 191 -13.27 15.69 17.51
C LEU A 191 -13.43 15.01 18.87
N ILE A 192 -14.02 13.81 18.90
CA ILE A 192 -14.18 13.03 20.14
C ILE A 192 -12.79 12.72 20.71
N THR A 193 -11.86 12.23 19.89
CA THR A 193 -10.51 11.91 20.36
C THR A 193 -9.72 13.16 20.81
N ASP A 194 -9.84 14.28 20.12
CA ASP A 194 -9.23 15.55 20.52
C ASP A 194 -9.74 16.01 21.90
N LEU A 195 -11.06 15.94 22.13
CA LEU A 195 -11.65 16.30 23.41
C LEU A 195 -11.22 15.35 24.54
N ASP A 196 -11.18 14.05 24.29
CA ASP A 196 -10.89 13.04 25.29
C ASP A 196 -9.41 13.00 25.69
N TYR A 197 -8.49 13.21 24.73
CA TYR A 197 -7.06 12.99 24.94
C TYR A 197 -6.19 14.24 24.87
N PHE A 198 -6.64 15.28 24.17
CA PHE A 198 -5.85 16.48 23.91
C PHE A 198 -6.48 17.77 24.45
N GLY A 199 -7.65 17.68 25.09
CA GLY A 199 -8.33 18.82 25.71
C GLY A 199 -8.93 19.81 24.71
N GLY A 200 -9.17 19.38 23.46
CA GLY A 200 -9.79 20.24 22.45
C GLY A 200 -8.83 21.28 21.87
N ILE A 201 -7.56 20.92 21.66
CA ILE A 201 -6.57 21.85 21.09
C ILE A 201 -6.68 21.97 19.57
N PHE A 202 -7.32 21.01 18.88
CA PHE A 202 -7.47 20.97 17.43
C PHE A 202 -8.83 21.52 16.96
N GLN A 203 -9.31 22.56 17.62
CA GLN A 203 -10.63 23.17 17.38
C GLN A 203 -10.57 24.43 16.51
N ALA A 204 -9.37 24.87 16.11
CA ALA A 204 -9.25 26.06 15.28
C ALA A 204 -9.79 25.79 13.86
N GLU A 205 -10.13 26.86 13.16
CA GLU A 205 -10.56 26.77 11.75
C GLU A 205 -9.46 26.17 10.86
N GLN A 206 -8.20 26.44 11.20
CA GLN A 206 -7.03 25.91 10.50
C GLN A 206 -6.94 24.38 10.61
N ASP A 207 -7.20 23.84 11.80
CA ASP A 207 -7.20 22.40 12.07
C ASP A 207 -8.33 21.70 11.31
N ARG A 208 -9.53 22.31 11.32
CA ARG A 208 -10.67 21.80 10.53
C ARG A 208 -10.36 21.76 9.04
N GLN A 209 -9.72 22.80 8.50
CA GLN A 209 -9.31 22.85 7.10
C GLN A 209 -8.26 21.80 6.78
N LEU A 210 -7.28 21.60 7.68
CA LEU A 210 -6.29 20.55 7.56
C LEU A 210 -6.96 19.17 7.52
N PHE A 211 -7.79 18.83 8.49
CA PHE A 211 -8.47 17.53 8.53
C PHE A 211 -9.41 17.33 7.33
N ALA A 212 -10.08 18.38 6.84
CA ALA A 212 -10.85 18.31 5.60
C ALA A 212 -9.96 17.95 4.39
N SER A 213 -8.79 18.60 4.28
CA SER A 213 -7.80 18.33 3.24
C SER A 213 -7.28 16.89 3.33
N MET A 214 -6.92 16.45 4.54
CA MET A 214 -6.45 15.09 4.80
C MET A 214 -7.50 14.05 4.39
N PHE A 215 -8.77 14.25 4.75
CA PHE A 215 -9.86 13.40 4.30
C PHE A 215 -9.95 13.35 2.77
N GLY A 216 -9.86 14.49 2.08
CA GLY A 216 -9.90 14.56 0.62
C GLY A 216 -8.79 13.75 -0.05
N VAL A 217 -7.54 13.92 0.39
CA VAL A 217 -6.39 13.16 -0.12
C VAL A 217 -6.58 11.65 0.12
N PHE A 218 -7.08 11.29 1.30
CA PHE A 218 -7.33 9.89 1.64
C PHE A 218 -8.41 9.26 0.76
N MET A 219 -9.50 9.99 0.53
CA MET A 219 -10.57 9.58 -0.37
C MET A 219 -10.05 9.35 -1.79
N GLN A 220 -9.24 10.28 -2.30
CA GLN A 220 -8.66 10.21 -3.64
C GLN A 220 -7.71 9.01 -3.82
N ASN A 221 -6.93 8.69 -2.79
CA ASN A 221 -5.93 7.61 -2.86
C ASN A 221 -6.50 6.22 -2.58
N HIS A 222 -7.49 6.09 -1.69
CA HIS A 222 -7.88 4.78 -1.11
C HIS A 222 -9.31 4.33 -1.40
N PHE A 223 -10.21 5.25 -1.77
CA PHE A 223 -11.64 4.98 -1.85
C PHE A 223 -12.25 5.34 -3.20
N TYR A 224 -11.78 6.39 -3.84
CA TYR A 224 -12.11 6.67 -5.23
C TYR A 224 -11.23 5.82 -6.13
N ARG A 225 -11.85 5.19 -7.13
CA ARG A 225 -11.08 4.53 -8.17
C ARG A 225 -10.40 5.63 -8.95
N LEU A 226 -9.07 5.56 -9.02
CA LEU A 226 -8.37 6.09 -10.18
C LEU A 226 -8.94 5.29 -11.36
N GLU A 227 -9.87 5.89 -12.10
CA GLU A 227 -10.20 5.37 -13.42
C GLU A 227 -8.89 5.42 -14.21
N ALA A 228 -8.38 4.23 -14.54
CA ALA A 228 -7.24 4.01 -15.41
C ALA A 228 -7.74 3.26 -16.64
#